data_AF-A0A8B6FD97-F1
#
_entry.id   AF-A0A8B6FD97-F1
#
_cell.length_a   1.000
_cell.length_b   1.000
_cell.length_c   1.000
_cell.angle_alpha   90.00
_cell.angle_beta   90.00
_cell.angle_gamma   90.00
#
_symmetry.space_group_name_H-M   'P 1'
#
loop_
_entity.id
_entity.type
_entity.pdbx_description
1 polymer ?
#
loop_
_entity_poly.entity_id
_entity_poly.type
_entity_poly.pdbx_seq_one_letter_code
_entity_poly.pdbx_strand_id
1 'polypeptide(L)'
;MAFDAGKFLKTPDLEVFDNLKKEELVLLAKHLKLDFKVSMRKQIIKNLVIDKLVHAEILGEEALELKLELEHELKLKELEMKEMEKIKVKELEMKERLEMDKKEKEDEFKLKELEMRERLEMEKLKIEMVKEESNTKVQPKSEYFDAAKNIRLVPRFCEKTVDKYFHSLRKLLII
;
A
#
# COMPACT_ATOMS: atom_id res chain seq x y z
N MET A 1 -12.89 16.25 -58.84
CA MET A 1 -13.09 17.65 -59.28
C MET A 1 -12.04 18.49 -58.56
N ALA A 2 -11.33 19.37 -59.27
CA ALA A 2 -10.33 20.23 -58.64
C ALA A 2 -11.04 21.36 -57.87
N PHE A 3 -10.64 21.60 -56.63
CA PHE A 3 -11.09 22.76 -55.85
C PHE A 3 -10.63 24.06 -56.54
N ASP A 4 -11.53 25.02 -56.65
CA ASP A 4 -11.28 26.33 -57.27
C ASP A 4 -11.40 27.42 -56.20
N ALA A 5 -10.25 27.94 -55.77
CA ALA A 5 -10.17 28.99 -54.76
C ALA A 5 -10.91 30.27 -55.17
N GLY A 6 -10.94 30.61 -56.46
CA GLY A 6 -11.62 31.81 -56.95
C GLY A 6 -13.15 31.69 -56.94
N LYS A 7 -13.68 30.47 -57.11
CA LYS A 7 -15.12 30.20 -56.95
C LYS A 7 -15.52 30.18 -55.48
N PHE A 8 -14.70 29.56 -54.63
CA PHE A 8 -14.95 29.51 -53.19
C PHE A 8 -15.04 30.90 -52.56
N LEU A 9 -14.15 31.84 -52.93
CA LEU A 9 -14.18 33.20 -52.37
C LEU A 9 -15.41 34.02 -52.78
N LYS A 10 -16.16 33.60 -53.80
CA LYS A 10 -17.41 34.27 -54.22
C LYS A 10 -18.63 33.78 -53.46
N THR A 11 -18.61 32.50 -53.07
CA THR A 11 -19.65 31.86 -52.27
C THR A 11 -18.95 31.07 -51.15
N PRO A 12 -18.49 31.77 -50.12
CA PRO A 12 -17.78 31.13 -49.02
C PRO A 12 -18.75 30.25 -48.24
N ASP A 13 -18.42 28.98 -48.10
CA ASP A 13 -19.20 27.99 -47.35
C ASP A 13 -18.35 27.36 -46.26
N LEU A 14 -18.87 27.38 -45.03
CA LEU A 14 -18.13 26.96 -43.84
C LEU A 14 -17.93 25.44 -43.78
N GLU A 15 -18.93 24.66 -44.19
CA GLU A 15 -18.84 23.20 -44.22
C GLU A 15 -17.84 22.71 -45.27
N VAL A 16 -17.86 23.32 -46.46
CA VAL A 16 -16.85 23.05 -47.49
C VAL A 16 -15.47 23.45 -47.01
N PHE A 17 -15.32 24.59 -46.34
CA PHE A 17 -14.05 25.05 -45.79
C PHE A 17 -13.49 24.07 -44.74
N ASP A 18 -14.34 23.58 -43.85
CA ASP A 18 -13.93 22.67 -42.78
C ASP A 18 -13.34 21.36 -43.33
N ASN A 19 -13.93 20.87 -44.42
CA ASN A 19 -13.59 19.63 -45.10
C ASN A 19 -12.43 19.73 -46.13
N LEU A 20 -11.89 20.92 -46.41
CA LEU A 20 -10.82 21.09 -47.39
C LEU A 20 -9.58 20.24 -47.09
N LYS A 21 -8.96 19.69 -48.12
CA LYS A 21 -7.68 18.96 -48.03
C LYS A 21 -6.51 19.93 -47.89
N LYS A 22 -5.36 19.43 -47.44
CA LYS A 22 -4.15 20.25 -47.25
C LYS A 22 -3.72 20.94 -48.55
N GLU A 23 -3.79 20.24 -49.68
CA GLU A 23 -3.42 20.79 -50.99
C GLU A 23 -4.34 21.95 -51.39
N GLU A 24 -5.63 21.84 -51.10
CA GLU A 24 -6.65 22.85 -51.40
C GLU A 24 -6.50 24.08 -50.51
N LEU A 25 -6.20 23.88 -49.21
CA LEU A 25 -5.85 24.96 -48.29
C LEU A 25 -4.57 25.69 -48.71
N VAL A 26 -3.58 24.98 -49.24
CA VAL A 26 -2.35 25.58 -49.79
C VAL A 26 -2.66 26.41 -51.04
N LEU A 27 -3.53 25.94 -51.92
CA LEU A 27 -3.99 26.70 -53.08
C LEU A 27 -4.76 27.95 -52.67
N LEU A 28 -5.65 27.85 -51.68
CA LEU A 28 -6.42 28.97 -51.14
C LEU A 28 -5.49 29.99 -50.47
N ALA A 29 -4.53 29.54 -49.66
CA ALA A 29 -3.54 30.39 -49.03
C ALA A 29 -2.64 31.13 -50.05
N LYS A 30 -2.25 30.46 -51.14
CA LYS A 30 -1.54 31.10 -52.26
C LYS A 30 -2.40 32.16 -52.94
N HIS A 31 -3.67 31.86 -53.18
CA HIS A 31 -4.61 32.78 -53.82
C HIS A 31 -4.85 34.04 -52.96
N LEU A 32 -4.89 33.87 -51.64
CA LEU A 32 -5.00 34.95 -50.64
C LEU A 32 -3.66 35.66 -50.36
N LYS A 33 -2.57 35.24 -51.02
CA LYS A 33 -1.20 35.77 -50.84
C LYS A 33 -0.74 35.75 -49.37
N LEU A 34 -1.07 34.68 -48.66
CA LEU A 34 -0.60 34.45 -47.30
C LEU A 34 0.87 33.99 -47.29
N ASP A 35 1.59 34.40 -46.25
CA ASP A 35 2.92 33.87 -45.97
C ASP A 35 2.78 32.57 -45.16
N PHE A 36 3.16 31.44 -45.77
CA PHE A 36 3.11 30.13 -45.13
C PHE A 36 4.18 29.21 -45.71
N LYS A 37 4.59 28.21 -44.92
CA LYS A 37 5.49 27.15 -45.39
C LYS A 37 4.67 25.91 -45.73
N VAL A 38 4.87 25.32 -46.91
CA VAL A 38 4.16 24.09 -47.36
C VAL A 38 4.39 22.91 -46.39
N SER A 39 5.51 22.91 -45.67
CA SER A 39 5.83 21.92 -44.63
C SER A 39 4.97 22.04 -43.36
N MET A 40 4.24 23.15 -43.16
CA MET A 40 3.37 23.33 -41.99
C MET A 40 2.23 22.29 -41.96
N ARG A 41 1.75 21.99 -40.74
CA ARG A 41 0.60 21.10 -40.53
C ARG A 41 -0.66 21.70 -41.14
N LYS A 42 -1.56 20.85 -41.62
CA LYS A 42 -2.86 21.26 -42.23
C LYS A 42 -3.60 22.29 -41.37
N GLN A 43 -3.68 22.05 -40.06
CA GLN A 43 -4.39 22.92 -39.12
C GLN A 43 -3.74 24.31 -38.96
N ILE A 44 -2.41 24.40 -39.02
CA ILE A 44 -1.71 25.70 -38.95
C ILE A 44 -2.06 26.53 -40.19
N ILE A 45 -2.04 25.92 -41.37
CA ILE A 45 -2.42 26.58 -42.63
C ILE A 45 -3.91 26.95 -42.60
N LYS A 46 -4.77 26.07 -42.08
CA LYS A 46 -6.21 26.32 -41.91
C LYS A 46 -6.46 27.52 -41.01
N ASN A 47 -5.80 27.60 -39.86
CA ASN A 47 -5.92 28.73 -38.92
C ASN A 47 -5.49 30.06 -39.55
N LEU A 48 -4.36 30.08 -40.28
CA LEU A 48 -3.90 31.28 -41.00
C LEU A 48 -4.90 31.74 -42.06
N VAL A 49 -5.55 30.79 -42.74
CA VAL A 49 -6.58 31.09 -43.73
C VAL A 49 -7.87 31.58 -43.05
N ILE A 50 -8.30 30.97 -41.96
CA ILE A 50 -9.45 31.44 -41.15
C ILE A 50 -9.22 32.88 -40.73
N ASP A 51 -8.09 33.17 -40.07
CA ASP A 51 -7.77 34.51 -39.58
C ASP A 51 -7.87 35.54 -40.72
N LYS A 52 -7.37 35.20 -41.92
CA LYS A 52 -7.42 36.10 -43.08
C LYS A 52 -8.79 36.25 -43.71
N LEU A 53 -9.58 35.17 -43.77
CA LEU A 53 -10.93 35.19 -44.33
C LEU A 53 -11.91 35.94 -43.42
N VAL A 54 -11.76 35.81 -42.09
CA VAL A 54 -12.50 36.57 -41.10
C VAL A 54 -12.11 38.05 -41.15
N HIS A 55 -10.80 38.36 -41.20
CA HIS A 55 -10.34 39.76 -41.35
C HIS A 55 -10.78 40.42 -42.67
N ALA A 56 -11.01 39.62 -43.72
CA ALA A 56 -11.51 40.12 -45.00
C ALA A 56 -13.04 40.18 -45.06
N GLU A 57 -13.74 39.86 -43.98
CA GLU A 57 -15.21 39.76 -43.89
C GLU A 57 -15.82 38.80 -44.93
N ILE A 58 -15.03 37.81 -45.36
CA ILE A 58 -15.46 36.77 -46.32
C ILE A 58 -16.13 35.62 -45.56
N LEU A 59 -15.64 35.29 -44.37
CA LEU A 59 -16.27 34.35 -43.44
C LEU A 59 -16.67 35.11 -42.17
N GLY A 60 -17.77 34.69 -41.55
CA GLY A 60 -18.20 35.22 -40.26
C GLY A 60 -17.35 34.67 -39.09
N GLU A 61 -17.59 35.22 -37.90
CA GLU A 61 -16.87 34.86 -36.68
C GLU A 61 -17.06 33.38 -36.29
N GLU A 62 -18.09 32.71 -36.81
CA GLU A 62 -18.35 31.28 -36.62
C GLU A 62 -17.17 30.43 -37.11
N ALA A 63 -16.38 30.91 -38.07
CA ALA A 63 -15.17 30.22 -38.53
C ALA A 63 -14.06 30.15 -37.46
N LEU A 64 -14.07 31.04 -36.47
CA LEU A 64 -13.14 31.00 -35.34
C LEU A 64 -13.44 29.84 -34.38
N GLU A 65 -14.68 29.34 -34.34
CA GLU A 65 -15.07 28.22 -33.49
C GLU A 65 -14.29 26.95 -33.84
N LEU A 66 -14.03 26.73 -35.14
CA LEU A 66 -13.21 25.60 -35.63
C LEU A 66 -11.77 25.61 -35.08
N LYS A 67 -11.23 26.79 -34.75
CA LYS A 67 -9.91 26.95 -34.13
C LYS A 67 -9.95 26.60 -32.64
N LEU A 68 -11.02 27.01 -31.96
CA LEU A 68 -11.24 26.78 -30.54
C LEU A 68 -11.52 25.31 -30.21
N GLU A 69 -12.28 24.60 -31.06
CA GLU A 69 -12.58 23.18 -30.87
C GLU A 69 -11.31 22.32 -30.74
N LEU A 70 -10.33 22.56 -31.61
CA LEU A 70 -9.06 21.82 -31.58
C LEU A 70 -8.21 22.16 -30.36
N GLU A 71 -8.17 23.43 -29.96
CA GLU A 71 -7.47 23.84 -28.73
C GLU A 71 -8.13 23.21 -27.49
N HIS A 72 -9.46 23.13 -27.46
CA HIS A 72 -10.21 22.47 -26.41
C HIS A 72 -9.93 20.97 -26.38
N GLU A 73 -9.91 20.29 -27.53
CA GLU A 73 -9.59 18.85 -27.62
C GLU A 73 -8.17 18.56 -27.11
N LEU A 74 -7.18 19.37 -27.51
CA LEU A 74 -5.80 19.23 -27.05
C LEU A 74 -5.69 19.45 -25.53
N LYS A 75 -6.36 20.47 -25.02
CA LYS A 75 -6.37 20.79 -23.58
C LYS A 75 -7.05 19.70 -22.76
N LEU A 76 -8.15 19.13 -23.26
CA LEU A 76 -8.83 18.01 -22.63
C LEU A 76 -7.92 16.79 -22.55
N LYS A 77 -7.27 16.43 -23.66
CA LYS A 77 -6.31 15.31 -23.71
C LYS A 77 -5.10 15.53 -22.79
N GLU A 78 -4.62 16.77 -22.67
CA GLU A 78 -3.56 17.11 -21.73
C GLU A 78 -3.98 16.89 -20.27
N LEU A 79 -5.21 17.26 -19.92
CA LEU A 79 -5.77 17.04 -18.58
C LEU A 79 -5.93 15.54 -18.28
N GLU A 80 -6.46 14.77 -19.23
CA GLU A 80 -6.62 13.32 -19.08
C GLU A 80 -5.27 12.62 -18.83
N MET A 81 -4.22 13.02 -19.57
CA MET A 81 -2.86 12.48 -19.35
C MET A 81 -2.34 12.83 -17.96
N LYS A 82 -2.53 14.07 -17.49
CA LYS A 82 -2.12 14.48 -16.15
C LYS A 82 -2.86 13.72 -15.06
N GLU A 83 -4.14 13.44 -15.23
CA GLU A 83 -4.91 12.63 -14.28
C GLU A 83 -4.44 11.18 -14.25
N MET A 84 -4.23 10.57 -15.42
CA MET A 84 -3.67 9.22 -15.52
C MET A 84 -2.28 9.11 -14.87
N GLU A 85 -1.43 10.11 -15.06
CA GLU A 85 -0.11 10.16 -14.44
C GLU A 85 -0.20 10.24 -12.91
N LYS A 86 -1.08 11.12 -12.38
CA LYS A 86 -1.33 11.20 -10.93
C LYS A 86 -1.85 9.90 -10.35
N ILE A 87 -2.73 9.19 -11.06
CA ILE A 87 -3.26 7.89 -10.63
C ILE A 87 -2.13 6.87 -10.57
N LYS A 88 -1.32 6.77 -11.62
CA LYS A 88 -0.17 5.84 -11.67
C LYS A 88 0.84 6.11 -10.56
N VAL A 89 1.15 7.37 -10.29
CA VAL A 89 2.06 7.74 -9.19
C VAL A 89 1.50 7.29 -7.84
N LYS A 90 0.23 7.57 -7.55
CA LYS A 90 -0.42 7.11 -6.31
C LYS A 90 -0.45 5.58 -6.18
N GLU A 91 -0.67 4.87 -7.28
CA GLU A 91 -0.67 3.41 -7.29
C GLU A 91 0.72 2.85 -6.99
N LEU A 92 1.77 3.43 -7.57
CA LEU A 92 3.16 3.07 -7.28
C LEU A 92 3.53 3.35 -5.82
N GLU A 93 3.20 4.54 -5.29
CA GLU A 93 3.45 4.90 -3.89
C GLU A 93 2.73 3.93 -2.92
N MET A 94 1.48 3.57 -3.24
CA MET A 94 0.71 2.62 -2.43
C MET A 94 1.33 1.23 -2.47
N LYS A 95 1.82 0.80 -3.64
CA LYS A 95 2.49 -0.49 -3.80
C LYS A 95 3.80 -0.55 -3.01
N GLU A 96 4.64 0.48 -3.11
CA GLU A 96 5.89 0.57 -2.35
C GLU A 96 5.64 0.55 -0.84
N ARG A 97 4.62 1.27 -0.37
CA ARG A 97 4.22 1.25 1.05
C ARG A 97 3.79 -0.15 1.51
N LEU A 98 3.04 -0.88 0.69
CA LEU A 98 2.63 -2.26 0.99
C LEU A 98 3.82 -3.22 0.99
N GLU A 99 4.80 -3.03 0.10
CA GLU A 99 6.02 -3.84 0.07
C GLU A 99 6.90 -3.58 1.30
N MET A 100 7.03 -2.32 1.73
CA MET A 100 7.74 -1.99 2.97
C MET A 100 7.06 -2.60 4.20
N ASP A 101 5.74 -2.47 4.34
CA ASP A 101 4.99 -3.04 5.49
C ASP A 101 5.11 -4.58 5.54
N LYS A 102 5.10 -5.25 4.38
CA LYS A 102 5.34 -6.70 4.33
C LYS A 102 6.75 -7.05 4.78
N LYS A 103 7.75 -6.32 4.32
CA LYS A 103 9.15 -6.56 4.69
C LYS A 103 9.38 -6.34 6.18
N GLU A 104 8.81 -5.27 6.75
CA GLU A 104 8.88 -5.00 8.19
C GLU A 104 8.27 -6.13 9.01
N LYS A 105 7.10 -6.65 8.61
CA LYS A 105 6.46 -7.79 9.28
C LYS A 105 7.28 -9.08 9.16
N GLU A 106 7.89 -9.33 8.02
CA GLU A 106 8.78 -10.48 7.84
C GLU A 106 10.01 -10.39 8.74
N ASP A 107 10.61 -9.20 8.83
CA ASP A 107 11.78 -8.96 9.68
C ASP A 107 11.41 -9.05 11.18
N GLU A 108 10.23 -8.54 11.58
CA GLU A 108 9.69 -8.70 12.93
C GLU A 108 9.47 -10.19 13.27
N PHE A 109 8.92 -10.96 12.33
CA PHE A 109 8.69 -12.39 12.53
C PHE A 109 10.00 -13.17 12.68
N LYS A 110 10.98 -12.89 11.83
CA LYS A 110 12.33 -13.49 11.93
C LYS A 110 13.00 -13.16 13.25
N LEU A 111 12.89 -11.91 13.70
CA LEU A 111 13.46 -11.48 14.96
C LEU A 111 12.84 -12.24 16.15
N LYS A 112 11.51 -12.35 16.19
CA LYS A 112 10.79 -13.12 17.22
C LYS A 112 11.15 -14.61 17.19
N GLU A 113 11.32 -15.19 16.00
CA GLU A 113 11.74 -16.58 15.87
C GLU A 113 13.14 -16.80 16.46
N LEU A 114 14.07 -15.88 16.18
CA LEU A 114 15.43 -15.94 16.70
C LEU A 114 15.47 -15.77 18.22
N GLU A 115 14.73 -14.81 18.77
CA GLU A 115 14.61 -14.61 20.22
C GLU A 115 14.03 -15.84 20.92
N MET A 116 13.00 -16.46 20.32
CA MET A 116 12.42 -17.70 20.86
C MET A 116 13.43 -18.84 20.85
N ARG A 117 14.21 -18.97 19.77
CA ARG A 117 15.26 -19.98 19.63
C ARG A 117 16.35 -19.82 20.69
N GLU A 118 16.85 -18.60 20.89
CA GLU A 118 17.83 -18.29 21.94
C GLU A 118 17.29 -18.60 23.33
N ARG A 119 16.01 -18.28 23.60
CA ARG A 119 15.35 -18.65 24.87
C ARG A 119 15.36 -20.15 25.11
N LEU A 120 14.97 -20.93 24.10
CA LEU A 120 14.95 -22.39 24.19
C LEU A 120 16.35 -22.96 24.41
N GLU A 121 17.38 -22.40 23.76
CA GLU A 121 18.77 -22.82 23.93
C GLU A 121 19.30 -22.51 25.33
N MET A 122 19.04 -21.30 25.83
CA MET A 122 19.38 -20.90 27.20
C MET A 122 18.68 -21.77 28.26
N GLU A 123 17.42 -22.13 28.03
CA GLU A 123 16.68 -23.02 28.93
C GLU A 123 17.21 -24.45 28.91
N LYS A 124 17.60 -24.98 27.74
CA LYS A 124 18.29 -26.27 27.63
C LYS A 124 19.61 -26.27 28.39
N LEU A 125 20.45 -25.24 28.20
CA LEU A 125 21.72 -25.09 28.91
C LEU A 125 21.52 -25.03 30.43
N LYS A 126 20.51 -24.28 30.91
CA LYS A 126 20.16 -24.24 32.34
C LYS A 126 19.78 -25.61 32.89
N ILE A 127 18.97 -26.38 32.14
CA ILE A 127 18.59 -27.74 32.54
C ILE A 127 19.82 -28.66 32.59
N GLU A 128 20.74 -28.54 31.64
CA GLU A 128 21.98 -29.30 31.60
C GLU A 128 22.90 -28.96 32.78
N MET A 129 23.10 -27.68 33.09
CA MET A 129 23.85 -27.24 34.27
C MET A 129 23.26 -27.78 35.58
N VAL A 130 21.94 -27.74 35.75
CA VAL A 130 21.27 -28.31 36.93
C VAL A 130 21.47 -29.83 37.02
N LYS A 131 21.46 -30.54 35.88
CA LYS A 131 21.79 -31.96 35.83
C LYS A 131 23.25 -32.23 36.24
N GLU A 132 24.21 -31.45 35.76
CA GLU A 132 25.62 -31.61 36.12
C GLU A 132 25.91 -31.27 37.60
N GLU A 133 25.26 -30.25 38.15
CA GLU A 133 25.31 -29.91 39.58
C GLU A 133 24.69 -31.01 40.45
N SER A 134 23.68 -31.74 39.94
CA SER A 134 23.11 -32.90 40.61
C SER A 134 24.01 -34.15 40.51
N ASN A 135 24.92 -34.22 39.52
CA ASN A 135 25.81 -35.35 39.29
C ASN A 135 27.19 -35.19 39.97
N THR A 136 27.55 -33.99 40.44
CA THR A 136 28.80 -33.70 41.16
C THR A 136 28.66 -33.65 42.69
N LYS A 137 27.46 -33.87 43.23
CA LYS A 137 27.30 -34.21 44.65
C LYS A 137 27.62 -35.69 44.88
N VAL A 138 28.86 -35.91 45.29
CA VAL A 138 29.32 -36.95 46.23
C VAL A 138 28.16 -37.71 46.89
N GLN A 139 28.15 -39.03 46.69
CA GLN A 139 27.28 -40.03 47.33
C GLN A 139 26.74 -39.59 48.71
N PRO A 140 25.42 -39.51 48.93
CA PRO A 140 24.89 -39.80 50.25
C PRO A 140 24.80 -41.33 50.33
N LYS A 141 25.52 -41.92 51.28
CA LYS A 141 25.17 -43.25 51.81
C LYS A 141 23.65 -43.29 51.96
N SER A 142 23.00 -44.29 51.40
CA SER A 142 21.57 -44.49 51.58
C SER A 142 21.28 -44.79 53.06
N GLU A 143 21.17 -43.75 53.87
CA GLU A 143 20.41 -43.82 55.10
C GLU A 143 18.95 -43.90 54.67
N TYR A 144 18.50 -45.14 54.51
CA TYR A 144 17.09 -45.49 54.46
C TYR A 144 16.37 -44.77 55.61
N PHE A 145 15.60 -43.73 55.27
CA PHE A 145 14.81 -42.99 56.24
C PHE A 145 13.67 -43.90 56.72
N ASP A 146 13.91 -44.56 57.86
CA ASP A 146 12.95 -45.45 58.49
C ASP A 146 11.96 -44.62 59.32
N ALA A 147 10.80 -44.34 58.72
CA ALA A 147 9.72 -43.62 59.38
C ALA A 147 9.27 -44.31 60.68
N ALA A 148 9.38 -45.63 60.79
CA ALA A 148 8.98 -46.37 61.99
C ALA A 148 9.84 -46.05 63.23
N LYS A 149 11.10 -45.68 63.02
CA LYS A 149 12.01 -45.30 64.12
C LYS A 149 11.74 -43.90 64.69
N ASN A 150 11.13 -43.01 63.91
CA ASN A 150 10.92 -41.60 64.27
C ASN A 150 9.49 -41.26 64.73
N ILE A 151 8.55 -42.23 64.81
CA ILE A 151 7.17 -42.01 65.30
C ILE A 151 7.08 -41.89 66.85
N ARG A 152 8.21 -41.80 67.58
CA ARG A 152 8.21 -41.70 69.07
C ARG A 152 7.69 -40.38 69.64
N LEU A 153 7.01 -39.54 68.85
CA LEU A 153 6.36 -38.30 69.31
C LEU A 153 4.99 -38.52 69.97
N VAL A 154 4.43 -39.72 69.89
CA VAL A 154 3.19 -40.06 70.60
C VAL A 154 3.50 -41.11 71.66
N PRO A 155 3.25 -40.83 72.96
CA PRO A 155 3.34 -41.83 74.01
C PRO A 155 2.51 -43.05 73.60
N ARG A 156 3.09 -44.26 73.74
CA ARG A 156 2.37 -45.49 73.41
C ARG A 156 1.09 -45.53 74.23
N PHE A 157 -0.05 -45.57 73.54
CA PHE A 157 -1.35 -45.65 74.16
C PHE A 157 -1.38 -46.84 75.12
N CYS A 158 -1.72 -46.59 76.38
CA CYS A 158 -1.77 -47.61 77.42
C CYS A 158 -3.15 -47.55 78.08
N GLU A 159 -3.94 -48.61 77.88
CA GLU A 159 -5.33 -48.72 78.35
C GLU A 159 -5.43 -48.52 79.87
N LYS A 160 -4.42 -48.97 80.62
CA LYS A 160 -4.32 -48.82 82.09
C LYS A 160 -4.25 -47.36 82.57
N THR A 161 -3.90 -46.42 81.71
CA THR A 161 -3.82 -44.98 82.03
C THR A 161 -5.05 -44.19 81.57
N VAL A 162 -5.97 -44.81 80.83
CA VAL A 162 -7.16 -44.14 80.28
C VAL A 162 -8.08 -43.62 81.40
N ASP A 163 -8.26 -44.39 82.47
CA ASP A 163 -9.09 -43.99 83.63
C ASP A 163 -8.57 -42.73 84.36
N LYS A 164 -7.25 -42.48 84.34
CA LYS A 164 -6.66 -41.25 84.93
C LYS A 164 -7.07 -40.00 84.16
N TYR A 165 -7.17 -40.10 82.83
CA TYR A 165 -7.61 -38.99 81.98
C TYR A 165 -9.13 -38.81 82.05
N PHE A 166 -9.90 -39.88 82.23
CA PHE A 166 -11.36 -39.80 82.42
C PHE A 166 -11.76 -38.98 83.65
N HIS A 167 -11.07 -39.14 84.79
CA HIS A 167 -11.31 -38.31 85.98
C HIS A 167 -10.99 -36.83 85.74
N SER A 168 -9.97 -36.54 84.94
CA SER A 168 -9.54 -35.18 84.61
C SER A 168 -10.52 -34.50 83.66
N LEU A 169 -11.06 -35.25 82.70
CA LEU A 169 -12.04 -34.78 81.72
C LEU A 169 -13.45 -34.63 82.32
N ARG A 170 -13.83 -35.45 83.31
CA ARG A 170 -15.11 -35.26 84.04
C ARG A 170 -15.19 -33.93 84.79
N LYS A 171 -14.07 -33.41 85.30
CA LYS A 171 -14.04 -32.08 85.94
C LYS A 171 -14.20 -30.90 84.96
N LEU A 172 -13.90 -31.11 83.67
CA LEU A 172 -14.08 -30.11 82.62
C LEU A 172 -15.50 -30.11 82.02
N LEU A 173 -16.32 -31.12 82.32
CA LEU A 173 -17.64 -31.33 81.73
C LEU A 173 -18.80 -31.21 82.75
N ILE A 174 -18.55 -30.64 83.93
CA ILE A 174 -19.59 -30.21 84.87
C ILE A 174 -19.73 -28.69 84.74
N ILE A 175 -20.65 -28.26 83.87
CA ILE A 175 -21.36 -26.98 83.94
C ILE A 175 -22.78 -27.33 84.37
#